data_AF-A0AA51IPV2-F1
#
_entry.id   AF-A0AA51IPV2-F1
#
_cell.length_a   1.000
_cell.length_b   1.000
_cell.length_c   1.000
_cell.angle_alpha   90.00
_cell.angle_beta   90.00
_cell.angle_gamma   90.00
#
_symmetry.space_group_name_H-M   'P 1'
#
loop_
_entity.id
_entity.type
_entity.pdbx_description
1 polymer ?
#
loop_
_entity_poly.entity_id
_entity_poly.type
_entity_poly.pdbx_seq_one_letter_code
_entity_poly.pdbx_strand_id
1 'polypeptide(L)'
;PLYTIHLASVDKTVKPTLTVEKEIYKNAYFQVTRGDYSPLLSLVNESMTKAIDYASNDNEKNMLKHYINSFKEGDLNEHKEGSRYWIKNKGPIIET
;
A
#
# COMPACT_ATOMS: atom_id res chain seq x y z
N PRO A 1 5.06 14.24 25.31
CA PRO A 1 3.81 13.82 24.62
C PRO A 1 4.09 12.56 23.78
N LEU A 2 3.05 11.81 23.40
CA LEU A 2 3.15 10.70 22.45
C LEU A 2 2.50 11.12 21.14
N TYR A 3 3.24 11.03 20.04
CA TYR A 3 2.75 11.19 18.69
C TYR A 3 2.68 9.83 18.01
N THR A 4 1.56 9.55 17.35
CA THR A 4 1.39 8.31 16.59
C THR A 4 1.26 8.64 15.12
N ILE A 5 2.12 8.03 14.31
CA ILE A 5 2.04 8.05 12.86
C ILE A 5 1.26 6.80 12.46
N HIS A 6 0.10 6.99 11.82
CA HIS A 6 -0.77 5.90 11.39
C HIS A 6 -0.62 5.71 9.87
N LEU A 7 -0.07 4.56 9.47
CA LEU A 7 -0.01 4.16 8.07
C LEU A 7 -1.38 3.61 7.64
N ALA A 8 -1.83 4.02 6.45
CA ALA A 8 -3.02 3.47 5.83
C ALA A 8 -2.73 2.07 5.28
N SER A 9 -3.48 1.07 5.75
CA SER A 9 -3.30 -0.32 5.33
C SER A 9 -4.51 -1.18 5.69
N VAL A 10 -4.71 -2.28 4.97
CA VAL A 10 -5.67 -3.33 5.36
C VAL A 10 -5.20 -4.00 6.65
N ASP A 11 -3.96 -4.45 6.69
CA ASP A 11 -3.40 -5.15 7.83
C ASP A 11 -3.17 -4.17 8.99
N LYS A 12 -3.40 -4.65 10.22
CA LYS A 12 -3.37 -3.82 11.44
C LYS A 12 -2.24 -4.18 12.41
N THR A 13 -1.61 -5.33 12.20
CA THR A 13 -0.61 -5.89 13.13
C THR A 13 0.76 -5.25 12.90
N VAL A 14 1.66 -5.41 13.87
CA VAL A 14 3.07 -5.01 13.72
C VAL A 14 3.67 -5.67 12.48
N LYS A 15 4.39 -4.88 11.69
CA LYS A 15 5.21 -5.37 10.58
C LYS A 15 6.61 -4.79 10.70
N PRO A 16 7.64 -5.63 10.93
CA PRO A 16 9.03 -5.18 10.92
C PRO A 16 9.31 -4.36 9.66
N THR A 17 10.15 -3.34 9.79
CA THR A 17 10.51 -2.33 8.75
C THR A 17 9.47 -1.27 8.39
N LEU A 18 8.19 -1.47 8.71
CA LEU A 18 7.13 -0.47 8.47
C LEU A 18 6.59 0.15 9.76
N THR A 19 6.40 -0.66 10.80
CA THR A 19 5.98 -0.18 12.12
C THR A 19 7.19 0.00 13.03
N VAL A 20 7.12 1.01 13.88
CA VAL A 20 8.18 1.38 14.83
C VAL A 20 7.54 1.44 16.20
N GLU A 21 8.11 0.73 17.17
CA GLU A 21 7.72 0.86 18.56
C GLU A 21 8.03 2.27 19.10
N LYS A 22 7.76 2.50 20.37
CA LYS A 22 7.90 3.82 20.97
C LYS A 22 9.37 4.26 21.06
N GLU A 23 9.76 5.25 20.27
CA GLU A 23 11.09 5.86 20.26
C GLU A 23 11.09 7.30 20.78
N ILE A 24 12.21 7.76 21.34
CA ILE A 24 12.35 9.13 21.85
C ILE A 24 13.02 10.01 20.81
N TYR A 25 12.39 11.12 20.48
CA TYR A 25 12.96 12.19 19.65
C TYR A 25 12.59 13.56 20.22
N LYS A 26 13.60 14.39 20.51
CA LYS A 26 13.44 15.77 21.03
C LYS A 26 12.41 15.89 22.17
N ASN A 27 12.60 15.13 23.26
CA ASN A 27 11.73 15.11 24.45
C ASN A 27 10.26 14.73 24.18
N ALA A 28 9.99 14.09 23.04
CA ALA A 28 8.69 13.50 22.73
C ALA A 28 8.86 12.04 22.32
N TYR A 29 7.80 11.26 22.50
CA TYR A 29 7.74 9.89 22.03
C TYR A 29 7.04 9.83 20.68
N PHE A 30 7.58 9.02 19.77
CA PHE A 30 6.99 8.72 18.49
C PHE A 30 6.81 7.22 18.35
N GLN A 31 5.75 6.80 17.67
CA GLN A 31 5.55 5.42 17.24
C GLN A 31 4.92 5.41 15.85
N VAL A 32 5.17 4.36 15.09
CA VAL A 32 4.57 4.14 13.77
C VAL A 32 3.72 2.88 13.85
N THR A 33 2.43 3.03 13.59
CA THR A 33 1.46 1.94 13.56
C THR A 33 0.83 1.86 12.17
N ARG A 34 0.06 0.81 11.90
CA ARG A 34 -0.65 0.64 10.62
C ARG A 34 -2.09 0.18 10.83
N GLY A 35 -2.89 0.22 9.78
CA GLY A 35 -4.29 -0.21 9.79
C GLY A 35 -5.30 0.91 9.62
N ASP A 36 -4.85 2.13 9.29
CA ASP A 36 -5.76 3.24 9.03
C ASP A 36 -6.60 2.96 7.76
N TYR A 37 -7.88 3.29 7.80
CA TYR A 37 -8.89 2.98 6.77
C TYR A 37 -9.03 1.49 6.38
N SER A 38 -8.57 0.56 7.21
CA SER A 38 -8.51 -0.88 6.91
C SER A 38 -9.79 -1.47 6.28
N PRO A 39 -11.02 -1.20 6.77
CA PRO A 39 -12.23 -1.73 6.13
C PRO A 39 -12.43 -1.23 4.70
N LEU A 40 -12.11 0.03 4.41
CA LEU A 40 -12.24 0.61 3.07
C LEU A 40 -11.17 0.08 2.13
N LEU A 41 -9.92 0.03 2.59
CA LEU A 41 -8.81 -0.51 1.80
C LEU A 41 -8.99 -2.00 1.50
N SER A 42 -9.69 -2.75 2.36
CA SER A 42 -10.05 -4.14 2.09
C SER A 42 -10.96 -4.26 0.85
N LEU A 43 -11.93 -3.36 0.70
CA LEU A 43 -12.82 -3.32 -0.46
C LEU A 43 -12.08 -2.90 -1.74
N VAL A 44 -11.14 -1.97 -1.62
CA VAL A 44 -10.23 -1.57 -2.71
C VAL A 44 -9.42 -2.78 -3.17
N ASN A 45 -8.75 -3.48 -2.25
CA ASN A 45 -7.95 -4.66 -2.56
C ASN A 45 -8.77 -5.79 -3.19
N GLU A 46 -9.98 -6.05 -2.70
CA GLU A 46 -10.88 -7.05 -3.29
C GLU A 46 -11.22 -6.69 -4.74
N SER A 47 -11.57 -5.42 -4.98
CA SER A 47 -11.93 -4.93 -6.32
C SER A 47 -10.74 -5.00 -7.29
N MET A 48 -9.55 -4.59 -6.83
CA MET A 48 -8.32 -4.67 -7.61
C MET A 48 -7.89 -6.11 -7.90
N THR A 49 -8.11 -7.03 -6.95
CA THR A 49 -7.83 -8.45 -7.16
C THR A 49 -8.69 -9.01 -8.29
N LYS A 50 -9.98 -8.67 -8.34
CA LYS A 50 -10.87 -9.04 -9.45
C LYS A 50 -10.47 -8.40 -10.78
N ALA A 51 -9.95 -7.17 -10.75
CA ALA A 51 -9.50 -6.47 -11.96
C ALA A 51 -8.29 -7.16 -12.64
N ILE A 52 -7.47 -7.92 -11.90
CA ILE A 52 -6.32 -8.65 -12.47
C ILE A 52 -6.75 -9.63 -13.57
N ASP A 53 -7.92 -10.26 -13.44
CA ASP A 53 -8.43 -11.24 -14.40
C ASP A 53 -8.74 -10.62 -15.78
N TYR A 54 -8.95 -9.29 -15.82
CA TYR A 54 -9.29 -8.53 -17.02
C TYR A 54 -8.13 -7.66 -17.53
N ALA A 55 -6.95 -7.74 -16.89
CA ALA A 55 -5.79 -6.97 -17.30
C ALA A 55 -5.30 -7.41 -18.70
N SER A 56 -5.06 -6.42 -19.57
CA SER A 56 -4.74 -6.62 -20.99
C SER A 56 -3.32 -7.13 -21.22
N ASN A 57 -2.42 -6.93 -20.26
CA ASN A 57 -1.03 -7.36 -20.35
C ASN A 57 -0.38 -7.54 -18.97
N ASP A 58 0.86 -8.03 -18.96
CA ASP A 58 1.58 -8.32 -17.72
C ASP A 58 2.00 -7.06 -16.95
N ASN A 59 2.18 -5.91 -17.61
CA ASN A 59 2.49 -4.66 -16.89
C ASN A 59 1.29 -4.25 -16.02
N GLU A 60 0.07 -4.32 -16.55
CA GLU A 60 -1.16 -4.05 -15.78
C GLU A 60 -1.33 -5.04 -14.62
N LYS A 61 -1.12 -6.34 -14.87
CA LYS A 61 -1.19 -7.36 -13.80
C LYS A 61 -0.18 -7.09 -12.68
N ASN A 62 1.05 -6.76 -13.03
CA ASN A 62 2.09 -6.51 -12.05
C ASN A 62 1.88 -5.18 -11.31
N MET A 63 1.43 -4.13 -12.00
CA MET A 63 1.01 -2.88 -11.39
C MET A 63 -0.06 -3.13 -10.32
N LEU A 64 -1.15 -3.82 -10.67
CA LEU A 64 -2.25 -4.12 -9.76
C LEU A 64 -1.78 -4.94 -8.55
N LYS A 65 -0.96 -5.98 -8.76
CA LYS A 65 -0.40 -6.80 -7.66
C LYS A 65 0.38 -5.94 -6.66
N HIS A 66 1.24 -5.05 -7.15
CA HIS A 66 2.03 -4.16 -6.29
C HIS A 66 1.17 -3.12 -5.56
N TYR A 67 0.14 -2.55 -6.22
CA TYR A 67 -0.80 -1.66 -5.55
C TYR A 67 -1.61 -2.37 -4.47
N ILE A 68 -2.08 -3.60 -4.74
CA ILE A 68 -2.76 -4.45 -3.74
C ILE A 68 -1.84 -4.68 -2.53
N ASN A 69 -0.57 -5.01 -2.75
CA ASN A 69 0.40 -5.18 -1.67
C ASN A 69 0.62 -3.89 -0.89
N SER A 70 0.73 -2.76 -1.58
CA SER A 70 0.89 -1.45 -0.95
C SER A 70 -0.28 -1.12 -0.02
N PHE A 71 -1.51 -1.22 -0.52
CA PHE A 71 -2.71 -0.97 0.26
C PHE A 71 -2.95 -2.03 1.34
N LYS A 72 -2.52 -3.28 1.12
CA LYS A 72 -2.60 -4.32 2.14
C LYS A 72 -1.70 -4.00 3.31
N GLU A 73 -0.44 -3.67 3.02
CA GLU A 73 0.63 -3.66 4.01
C GLU A 73 0.95 -2.27 4.57
N GLY A 74 0.57 -1.22 3.85
CA GLY A 74 0.96 0.17 4.10
C GLY A 74 2.36 0.50 3.57
N ASP A 75 2.83 -0.21 2.54
CA ASP A 75 4.20 -0.08 2.03
C ASP A 75 4.25 0.86 0.81
N LEU A 76 4.93 1.99 0.96
CA LEU A 76 5.14 2.95 -0.13
C LEU A 76 6.07 2.42 -1.22
N ASN A 77 7.00 1.51 -0.91
CA ASN A 77 7.89 0.94 -1.91
C ASN A 77 7.12 0.05 -2.88
N GLU A 78 6.17 -0.75 -2.37
CA GLU A 78 5.24 -1.52 -3.22
C GLU A 78 4.46 -0.58 -4.15
N HIS A 79 3.97 0.56 -3.65
CA HIS A 79 3.30 1.53 -4.51
C HIS A 79 4.22 2.03 -5.63
N LYS A 80 5.46 2.40 -5.28
CA LYS A 80 6.45 2.87 -6.25
C LYS A 80 6.75 1.81 -7.32
N GLU A 81 6.89 0.55 -6.91
CA GLU A 81 7.10 -0.55 -7.86
C GLU A 81 5.89 -0.75 -8.77
N GLY A 82 4.66 -0.69 -8.25
CA GLY A 82 3.45 -0.67 -9.06
C GLY A 82 3.46 0.46 -10.08
N SER A 83 3.84 1.67 -9.66
CA SER A 83 3.98 2.83 -10.55
C SER A 83 5.07 2.63 -11.60
N ARG A 84 6.14 1.84 -11.35
CA ARG A 84 7.12 1.50 -12.39
C ARG A 84 6.55 0.60 -13.48
N TYR A 85 5.65 -0.31 -13.14
CA TYR A 85 4.94 -1.11 -14.15
C TYR A 85 3.94 -0.25 -14.91
N TRP A 86 3.22 0.62 -14.22
CA TRP A 86 2.30 1.58 -14.83
C TRP A 86 2.98 2.43 -15.91
N ILE A 87 4.13 3.08 -15.60
CA ILE A 87 4.82 3.91 -16.59
C ILE A 87 5.37 3.11 -17.79
N LYS A 88 5.54 1.80 -17.66
CA LYS A 88 5.97 0.89 -18.75
C LYS A 88 4.81 0.46 -19.63
N ASN A 89 3.55 0.53 -19.15
CA ASN A 89 2.36 0.24 -19.93
C ASN A 89 2.06 1.40 -20.89
N LYS A 90 2.53 1.32 -22.14
CA LYS A 90 2.40 2.41 -23.11
C LYS A 90 1.15 2.22 -23.98
N GLY A 91 0.32 3.26 -24.04
CA GLY A 91 -0.87 3.32 -24.89
C GLY A 91 -1.94 2.27 -24.56
N PRO A 92 -2.30 2.04 -23.28
CA PRO A 92 -3.38 1.13 -22.97
C PRO A 92 -4.72 1.66 -23.51
N ILE A 93 -5.63 0.74 -23.84
CA ILE A 93 -6.99 1.10 -24.26
C ILE A 93 -7.78 1.71 -23.09
N ILE A 94 -7.56 1.18 -21.87
CA ILE A 94 -8.16 1.67 -20.63
C ILE A 94 -7.01 2.13 -19.71
N GLU A 95 -7.02 3.41 -19.32
CA GLU A 95 -6.02 4.04 -18.43
C GLU A 95 -6.66 4.39 -17.07
N THR A 96 -5.87 4.40 -16.00
CA THR A 96 -6.32 4.64 -14.61
C THR A 96 -5.31 5.35 -13.74
#